data_AF-A0A660XF40-F1
#
_entry.id   AF-A0A660XF40-F1
#
_cell.length_a   1.000
_cell.length_b   1.000
_cell.length_c   1.000
_cell.angle_alpha   90.00
_cell.angle_beta   90.00
_cell.angle_gamma   90.00
#
_symmetry.space_group_name_H-M   'P 1'
#
loop_
_entity.id
_entity.type
_entity.pdbx_description
1 polymer ?
#
loop_
_entity_poly.entity_id
_entity_poly.type
_entity_poly.pdbx_seq_one_letter_code
_entity_poly.pdbx_strand_id
1 'polypeptide(L)'
;DMRCGARMSGGSITVEGNADSWVGREMTGGEILVKGNAAYYAGGGYRGETCGMRGGKLTIEGDVLDFLGEHMCGGEILVKGNARLLPGVLNWSGTITIEGDTTLPGGEMKSGTIFVKGKVLEMLPSYKDEGTEEVDGVTYRKYVGDLSRNGEGVLYVSV
;
A
#
# COMPACT_ATOMS: atom_id res chain seq x y z
N ASP A 1 0.35 10.19 18.76
CA ASP A 1 1.11 11.04 17.85
C ASP A 1 0.78 10.62 16.42
N MET A 2 0.66 11.60 15.52
CA MET A 2 0.20 11.47 14.13
C MET A 2 1.34 11.20 13.13
N ARG A 3 2.52 10.77 13.58
CA ARG A 3 3.73 10.56 12.73
C ARG A 3 4.66 9.47 13.27
N CYS A 4 4.11 8.46 13.93
CA CYS A 4 4.90 7.40 14.53
C CYS A 4 5.84 6.76 13.48
N GLY A 5 7.15 6.74 13.76
CA GLY A 5 8.15 6.18 12.85
C GLY A 5 8.36 6.96 11.54
N ALA A 6 7.93 8.22 11.46
CA ALA A 6 8.20 9.05 10.28
C ALA A 6 9.71 9.19 10.03
N ARG A 7 10.13 8.98 8.78
CA ARG A 7 11.53 9.00 8.33
C ARG A 7 12.45 8.03 9.07
N MET A 8 11.90 6.97 9.65
CA MET A 8 12.70 5.92 10.27
C MET A 8 13.61 5.27 9.22
N SER A 9 14.87 5.04 9.58
CA SER A 9 15.90 4.47 8.70
C SER A 9 16.40 3.11 9.15
N GLY A 10 16.04 2.67 10.36
CA GLY A 10 16.42 1.38 10.93
C GLY A 10 15.83 1.19 12.33
N GLY A 11 15.99 -0.02 12.88
CA GLY A 11 15.42 -0.43 14.18
C GLY A 11 14.00 -0.98 14.05
N SER A 12 13.29 -1.09 15.18
CA SER A 12 11.91 -1.56 15.23
C SER A 12 11.03 -0.70 16.15
N ILE A 13 9.77 -0.53 15.78
CA ILE A 13 8.72 0.09 16.59
C ILE A 13 7.53 -0.86 16.64
N THR A 14 6.98 -1.09 17.83
CA THR A 14 5.70 -1.77 18.01
C THR A 14 4.69 -0.83 18.65
N VAL A 15 3.56 -0.64 17.99
CA VAL A 15 2.40 0.10 18.51
C VAL A 15 1.38 -0.94 18.96
N GLU A 16 1.21 -1.08 20.28
CA GLU A 16 0.30 -2.08 20.89
C GLU A 16 -1.19 -1.79 20.64
N GLY A 17 -1.54 -0.57 20.21
CA GLY A 17 -2.90 -0.17 19.89
C GLY A 17 -3.02 0.38 18.47
N ASN A 18 -3.88 1.39 18.31
CA ASN A 18 -4.09 2.05 17.03
C ASN A 18 -3.01 3.11 16.79
N ALA A 19 -2.63 3.28 15.52
CA ALA A 19 -1.84 4.40 15.04
C ALA A 19 -2.76 5.44 14.38
N ASP A 20 -2.45 6.72 14.59
CA ASP A 20 -3.10 7.80 13.86
C ASP A 20 -2.48 7.92 12.44
N SER A 21 -2.76 9.01 11.73
CA SER A 21 -2.38 9.21 10.34
C SER A 21 -0.86 9.21 10.18
N TRP A 22 -0.35 9.03 8.96
CA TRP A 22 1.08 9.13 8.61
C TRP A 22 2.06 8.25 9.42
N VAL A 23 1.59 7.14 10.00
CA VAL A 23 2.53 6.13 10.55
C VAL A 23 3.47 5.64 9.46
N GLY A 24 4.77 5.61 9.75
CA GLY A 24 5.80 5.18 8.78
C GLY A 24 5.96 6.08 7.56
N ARG A 25 5.41 7.31 7.56
CA ARG A 25 5.61 8.27 6.47
C ARG A 25 7.09 8.45 6.16
N GLU A 26 7.45 8.40 4.88
CA GLU A 26 8.83 8.61 4.41
C GLU A 26 9.88 7.69 5.04
N MET A 27 9.50 6.53 5.58
CA MET A 27 10.45 5.54 6.08
C MET A 27 11.40 5.08 4.96
N THR A 28 12.68 4.92 5.29
CA THR A 28 13.73 4.41 4.39
C THR A 28 14.27 3.05 4.81
N GLY A 29 14.02 2.62 6.05
CA GLY A 29 14.45 1.32 6.57
C GLY A 29 13.94 1.08 7.99
N GLY A 30 14.07 -0.15 8.48
CA GLY A 30 13.53 -0.59 9.77
C GLY A 30 12.12 -1.19 9.65
N GLU A 31 11.53 -1.50 10.80
CA GLU A 31 10.24 -2.20 10.90
C GLU A 31 9.27 -1.47 11.83
N ILE A 32 8.03 -1.28 11.40
CA ILE A 32 6.93 -0.80 12.24
C ILE A 32 5.83 -1.86 12.24
N LEU A 33 5.44 -2.31 13.43
CA LEU A 33 4.26 -3.15 13.65
C LEU A 33 3.19 -2.35 14.39
N VAL A 34 2.00 -2.24 13.82
CA VAL A 34 0.80 -1.70 14.46
C VAL A 34 -0.16 -2.86 14.72
N LYS A 35 -0.42 -3.19 15.99
CA LYS A 35 -1.32 -4.29 16.37
C LYS A 35 -2.81 -3.94 16.22
N GLY A 36 -3.13 -2.65 16.19
CA GLY A 36 -4.48 -2.16 15.92
C GLY A 36 -4.65 -1.64 14.48
N ASN A 37 -5.52 -0.65 14.35
CA ASN A 37 -5.81 0.04 13.10
C ASN A 37 -4.84 1.21 12.85
N ALA A 38 -4.72 1.62 11.59
CA ALA A 38 -4.08 2.88 11.21
C ALA A 38 -5.09 3.83 10.56
N ALA A 39 -4.90 5.14 10.70
CA ALA A 39 -5.74 6.13 10.04
C ALA A 39 -5.27 6.40 8.60
N TYR A 40 -5.22 7.66 8.17
CA TYR A 40 -4.94 8.03 6.78
C TYR A 40 -3.44 8.05 6.47
N TYR A 41 -3.07 7.85 5.21
CA TYR A 41 -1.68 8.08 4.71
C TYR A 41 -0.59 7.25 5.41
N ALA A 42 -0.91 6.06 5.93
CA ALA A 42 0.09 5.15 6.47
C ALA A 42 1.12 4.79 5.37
N GLY A 43 2.42 4.96 5.63
CA GLY A 43 3.49 4.78 4.63
C GLY A 43 3.51 5.82 3.50
N GLY A 44 2.70 6.89 3.61
CA GLY A 44 2.58 7.91 2.56
C GLY A 44 3.73 8.92 2.51
N GLY A 45 3.55 10.00 1.73
CA GLY A 45 4.45 11.15 1.65
C GLY A 45 3.99 12.37 2.46
N TYR A 46 4.85 13.41 2.51
CA TYR A 46 4.36 14.73 2.90
C TYR A 46 3.54 15.34 1.78
N ARG A 47 2.77 16.37 2.14
CA ARG A 47 2.18 17.27 1.16
C ARG A 47 3.27 17.91 0.31
N GLY A 48 3.19 17.70 -1.01
CA GLY A 48 4.11 18.24 -2.00
C GLY A 48 5.33 17.36 -2.30
N GLU A 49 5.55 16.28 -1.55
CA GLU A 49 6.60 15.31 -1.86
C GLU A 49 6.12 14.35 -2.95
N THR A 50 7.01 14.02 -3.88
CA THR A 50 6.74 13.05 -4.95
C THR A 50 7.08 11.62 -4.54
N CYS A 51 7.59 11.44 -3.32
CA CYS A 51 8.14 10.19 -2.84
C CYS A 51 7.94 10.04 -1.32
N GLY A 52 7.03 9.14 -0.95
CA GLY A 52 6.70 8.76 0.41
C GLY A 52 7.67 7.73 0.98
N MET A 53 7.16 6.58 1.43
CA MET A 53 8.01 5.47 1.89
C MET A 53 8.95 5.00 0.77
N ARG A 54 10.24 4.81 1.11
CA ARG A 54 11.34 4.44 0.20
C ARG A 54 11.95 3.08 0.53
N GLY A 55 11.69 2.56 1.73
CA GLY A 55 12.23 1.30 2.22
C GLY A 55 11.72 0.99 3.63
N GLY A 56 12.09 -0.18 4.15
CA GLY A 56 11.58 -0.70 5.42
C GLY A 56 10.28 -1.50 5.26
N LYS A 57 9.73 -1.94 6.39
CA LYS A 57 8.53 -2.76 6.45
C LYS A 57 7.52 -2.17 7.43
N LEU A 58 6.30 -1.92 6.95
CA LEU A 58 5.17 -1.48 7.77
C LEU A 58 4.11 -2.59 7.79
N THR A 59 3.82 -3.15 8.96
CA THR A 59 2.76 -4.14 9.16
C THR A 59 1.66 -3.55 10.03
N ILE A 60 0.42 -3.62 9.57
CA ILE A 60 -0.79 -3.19 10.29
C ILE A 60 -1.69 -4.42 10.42
N GLU A 61 -1.99 -4.84 11.65
CA GLU A 61 -2.81 -6.03 11.90
C GLU A 61 -4.31 -5.77 11.78
N GLY A 62 -4.73 -4.52 11.92
CA GLY A 62 -6.12 -4.09 11.72
C GLY A 62 -6.39 -3.50 10.34
N ASP A 63 -7.38 -2.61 10.31
CA ASP A 63 -7.78 -1.86 9.12
C ASP A 63 -6.97 -0.57 8.94
N VAL A 64 -6.93 -0.07 7.71
CA VAL A 64 -6.42 1.26 7.38
C VAL A 64 -7.46 2.08 6.59
N LEU A 65 -7.46 3.39 6.81
CA LEU A 65 -8.30 4.31 6.06
C LEU A 65 -7.68 4.60 4.68
N ASP A 66 -7.81 5.83 4.18
CA ASP A 66 -7.48 6.15 2.79
C ASP A 66 -6.00 6.41 2.57
N PHE A 67 -5.60 6.29 1.31
CA PHE A 67 -4.30 6.73 0.80
C PHE A 67 -3.12 5.99 1.44
N LEU A 68 -3.33 4.71 1.81
CA LEU A 68 -2.27 3.80 2.23
C LEU A 68 -1.14 3.80 1.19
N GLY A 69 0.09 4.06 1.63
CA GLY A 69 1.27 4.04 0.77
C GLY A 69 1.24 5.07 -0.34
N GLU A 70 0.54 6.21 -0.19
CA GLU A 70 0.57 7.28 -1.20
C GLU A 70 2.01 7.69 -1.56
N HIS A 71 2.29 7.79 -2.87
CA HIS A 71 3.63 8.12 -3.40
C HIS A 71 4.75 7.15 -2.99
N MET A 72 4.46 5.87 -2.71
CA MET A 72 5.49 4.91 -2.33
C MET A 72 6.53 4.72 -3.44
N CYS A 73 7.81 4.75 -3.07
CA CYS A 73 8.97 4.59 -3.93
C CYS A 73 9.82 3.35 -3.58
N GLY A 74 9.36 2.54 -2.63
CA GLY A 74 10.07 1.34 -2.19
C GLY A 74 9.63 0.90 -0.79
N GLY A 75 10.06 -0.29 -0.40
CA GLY A 75 9.68 -0.93 0.86
C GLY A 75 8.46 -1.84 0.72
N GLU A 76 7.97 -2.29 1.87
CA GLU A 76 6.87 -3.25 1.98
C GLU A 76 5.82 -2.77 2.98
N ILE A 77 4.55 -2.79 2.57
CA ILE A 77 3.41 -2.55 3.46
C ILE A 77 2.52 -3.80 3.47
N LEU A 78 2.21 -4.32 4.65
CA LEU A 78 1.26 -5.39 4.86
C LEU A 78 0.10 -4.90 5.75
N VAL A 79 -1.13 -5.02 5.26
CA VAL A 79 -2.35 -4.76 6.02
C VAL A 79 -3.13 -6.07 6.13
N LYS A 80 -3.32 -6.58 7.35
CA LYS A 80 -4.09 -7.82 7.58
C LYS A 80 -5.61 -7.59 7.52
N GLY A 81 -6.06 -6.36 7.74
CA GLY A 81 -7.45 -5.95 7.55
C GLY A 81 -7.73 -5.36 6.16
N ASN A 82 -8.69 -4.45 6.11
CA ASN A 82 -9.10 -3.73 4.92
C ASN A 82 -8.27 -2.45 4.72
N ALA A 83 -8.14 -2.01 3.48
CA ALA A 83 -7.70 -0.66 3.14
C ALA A 83 -8.86 0.07 2.46
N ARG A 84 -9.15 1.32 2.83
CA ARG A 84 -10.41 1.94 2.38
C ARG A 84 -10.36 2.40 0.92
N LEU A 85 -9.88 3.62 0.68
CA LEU A 85 -9.88 4.24 -0.64
C LEU A 85 -8.45 4.49 -1.13
N LEU A 86 -8.19 4.17 -2.40
CA LEU A 86 -6.98 4.55 -3.13
C LEU A 86 -5.65 4.11 -2.46
N PRO A 87 -5.50 2.86 -1.99
CA PRO A 87 -4.17 2.38 -1.58
C PRO A 87 -3.21 2.37 -2.78
N GLY A 88 -1.96 2.75 -2.55
CA GLY A 88 -0.89 2.81 -3.54
C GLY A 88 -1.08 3.86 -4.62
N VAL A 89 -1.89 4.88 -4.35
CA VAL A 89 -2.09 6.00 -5.27
C VAL A 89 -0.77 6.72 -5.54
N LEU A 90 -0.50 7.04 -6.82
CA LEU A 90 0.71 7.72 -7.28
C LEU A 90 2.03 6.96 -6.99
N ASN A 91 1.97 5.64 -6.80
CA ASN A 91 3.15 4.81 -6.52
C ASN A 91 4.16 4.77 -7.67
N TRP A 92 5.43 4.74 -7.30
CA TRP A 92 6.58 4.60 -8.20
C TRP A 92 7.36 3.30 -7.99
N SER A 93 7.21 2.63 -6.84
CA SER A 93 7.78 1.30 -6.57
C SER A 93 7.22 0.72 -5.26
N GLY A 94 7.80 -0.38 -4.80
CA GLY A 94 7.44 -1.06 -3.55
C GLY A 94 6.29 -2.04 -3.71
N THR A 95 5.99 -2.72 -2.61
CA THR A 95 4.94 -3.74 -2.54
C THR A 95 3.94 -3.40 -1.44
N ILE A 96 2.66 -3.42 -1.78
CA ILE A 96 1.55 -3.30 -0.82
C ILE A 96 0.76 -4.61 -0.86
N THR A 97 0.53 -5.23 0.29
CA THR A 97 -0.36 -6.40 0.43
C THR A 97 -1.50 -6.05 1.37
N ILE A 98 -2.73 -6.23 0.90
CA ILE A 98 -3.96 -6.03 1.66
C ILE A 98 -4.66 -7.39 1.73
N GLU A 99 -4.82 -7.94 2.93
CA GLU A 99 -5.48 -9.24 3.10
C GLU A 99 -7.00 -9.14 3.05
N GLY A 100 -7.57 -7.97 3.39
CA GLY A 100 -9.00 -7.68 3.26
C GLY A 100 -9.39 -7.00 1.94
N ASP A 101 -10.46 -6.22 2.01
CA ASP A 101 -11.09 -5.54 0.87
C ASP A 101 -10.51 -4.13 0.66
N THR A 102 -10.69 -3.60 -0.56
CA THR A 102 -10.35 -2.21 -0.90
C THR A 102 -11.15 -1.63 -2.05
N THR A 103 -11.11 -0.30 -2.19
CA THR A 103 -11.74 0.46 -3.29
C THR A 103 -10.69 1.25 -4.09
N LEU A 104 -10.74 1.13 -5.43
CA LEU A 104 -9.89 1.86 -6.39
C LEU A 104 -8.37 1.80 -6.10
N PRO A 105 -7.77 0.61 -5.92
CA PRO A 105 -6.32 0.50 -5.67
C PRO A 105 -5.49 0.98 -6.87
N GLY A 106 -4.30 1.53 -6.59
CA GLY A 106 -3.29 1.84 -7.61
C GLY A 106 -3.59 3.04 -8.50
N GLY A 107 -4.47 3.96 -8.08
CA GLY A 107 -4.77 5.16 -8.88
C GLY A 107 -3.51 5.94 -9.24
N GLU A 108 -3.33 6.26 -10.52
CA GLU A 108 -2.16 6.97 -11.04
C GLU A 108 -0.79 6.29 -10.75
N MET A 109 -0.79 4.99 -10.45
CA MET A 109 0.42 4.22 -10.18
C MET A 109 1.31 4.12 -11.42
N LYS A 110 2.59 4.50 -11.28
CA LYS A 110 3.61 4.42 -12.33
C LYS A 110 4.30 3.06 -12.37
N SER A 111 4.64 2.49 -11.21
CA SER A 111 5.24 1.16 -11.05
C SER A 111 5.09 0.66 -9.60
N GLY A 112 5.50 -0.58 -9.33
CA GLY A 112 5.31 -1.29 -8.06
C GLY A 112 4.30 -2.42 -8.17
N THR A 113 3.99 -3.07 -7.04
CA THR A 113 3.00 -4.17 -6.99
C THR A 113 2.03 -4.00 -5.84
N ILE A 114 0.73 -4.24 -6.08
CA ILE A 114 -0.29 -4.33 -5.02
C ILE A 114 -0.98 -5.68 -5.10
N PHE A 115 -1.00 -6.40 -3.98
CA PHE A 115 -1.77 -7.62 -3.79
C PHE A 115 -3.01 -7.33 -2.96
N VAL A 116 -4.18 -7.73 -3.44
CA VAL A 116 -5.45 -7.69 -2.71
C VAL A 116 -5.96 -9.12 -2.59
N LYS A 117 -5.96 -9.68 -1.38
CA LYS A 117 -6.45 -11.03 -1.12
C LYS A 117 -7.96 -11.09 -0.86
N GLY A 118 -8.57 -9.98 -0.43
CA GLY A 118 -10.01 -9.81 -0.40
C GLY A 118 -10.55 -9.30 -1.73
N LYS A 119 -11.61 -8.49 -1.66
CA LYS A 119 -12.31 -7.94 -2.83
C LYS A 119 -11.83 -6.54 -3.16
N VAL A 120 -11.71 -6.27 -4.46
CA VAL A 120 -11.70 -4.91 -4.98
C VAL A 120 -13.15 -4.51 -5.28
N LEU A 121 -13.71 -3.60 -4.46
CA LEU A 121 -15.11 -3.20 -4.52
C LEU A 121 -15.43 -2.36 -5.77
N GLU A 122 -14.47 -1.55 -6.20
CA GLU A 122 -14.51 -0.79 -7.44
C GLU A 122 -13.11 -0.75 -8.02
N MET A 123 -13.00 -1.03 -9.32
CA MET A 123 -11.74 -1.04 -10.06
C MET A 123 -11.65 0.19 -10.95
N LEU A 124 -10.47 0.79 -11.06
CA LEU A 124 -10.24 1.88 -12.00
C LEU A 124 -10.34 1.36 -13.45
N PRO A 125 -11.08 2.06 -14.33
CA PRO A 125 -11.30 1.62 -15.71
C PRO A 125 -10.05 1.67 -16.59
N SER A 126 -9.00 2.34 -16.11
CA SER A 126 -7.72 2.49 -16.81
C SER A 126 -6.75 1.33 -16.61
N TYR A 127 -7.13 0.31 -15.83
CA TYR A 127 -6.33 -0.91 -15.69
C TYR A 127 -6.68 -1.93 -16.76
N LYS A 128 -5.65 -2.53 -17.35
CA LYS A 128 -5.80 -3.61 -18.33
C LYS A 128 -5.73 -4.96 -17.63
N ASP A 129 -6.73 -5.80 -17.87
CA ASP A 129 -6.76 -7.19 -17.44
C ASP A 129 -5.83 -8.04 -18.32
N GLU A 130 -4.89 -8.77 -17.69
CA GLU A 130 -3.90 -9.64 -18.34
C GLU A 130 -4.17 -11.14 -18.04
N GLY A 131 -5.34 -11.47 -17.51
CA GLY A 131 -5.73 -12.84 -17.18
C GLY A 131 -5.32 -13.26 -15.77
N THR A 132 -5.05 -14.55 -15.58
CA THR A 132 -4.72 -15.13 -14.27
C THR A 132 -3.25 -15.52 -14.19
N GLU A 133 -2.65 -15.33 -13.03
CA GLU A 133 -1.25 -15.68 -12.74
C GLU A 133 -1.17 -16.30 -11.33
N GLU A 134 -0.32 -17.30 -11.16
CA GLU A 134 -0.04 -17.89 -9.85
C GLU A 134 1.17 -17.22 -9.22
N VAL A 135 1.00 -16.68 -8.01
CA VAL A 135 2.07 -16.04 -7.22
C VAL A 135 2.05 -16.68 -5.83
N ASP A 136 3.18 -17.24 -5.41
CA ASP A 136 3.34 -17.94 -4.12
C ASP A 136 2.25 -18.99 -3.83
N GLY A 137 1.82 -19.73 -4.86
CA GLY A 137 0.79 -20.76 -4.76
C GLY A 137 -0.65 -20.25 -4.65
N VAL A 138 -0.87 -18.94 -4.81
CA VAL A 138 -2.20 -18.33 -4.88
C VAL A 138 -2.46 -17.83 -6.30
N THR A 139 -3.64 -18.16 -6.85
CA THR A 139 -4.06 -17.68 -8.17
C THR A 139 -4.71 -16.31 -8.05
N TYR A 140 -4.18 -15.35 -8.81
CA TYR A 140 -4.69 -13.99 -8.87
C TYR A 140 -5.14 -13.64 -10.29
N ARG A 141 -6.17 -12.79 -10.40
CA ARG A 141 -6.41 -12.00 -11.61
C ARG A 141 -5.39 -10.86 -11.63
N LYS A 142 -4.65 -10.73 -12.72
CA LYS A 142 -3.59 -9.74 -12.89
C LYS A 142 -4.09 -8.57 -13.72
N TYR A 143 -3.81 -7.37 -13.24
CA TYR A 143 -4.05 -6.12 -13.96
C TYR A 143 -2.76 -5.31 -14.07
N VAL A 144 -2.58 -4.63 -15.21
CA VAL A 144 -1.43 -3.76 -15.47
C VAL A 144 -1.92 -2.33 -15.75
N GLY A 145 -1.29 -1.35 -15.11
CA GLY A 145 -1.66 0.06 -15.17
C GLY A 145 -0.93 0.90 -14.11
N ASP A 146 -1.31 2.13 -13.85
CA ASP A 146 -2.47 2.84 -14.40
C ASP A 146 -2.16 3.41 -15.79
N LEU A 147 -2.90 2.97 -16.83
CA LEU A 147 -2.63 3.39 -18.21
C LEU A 147 -2.84 4.90 -18.44
N SER A 148 -3.62 5.58 -17.59
CA SER A 148 -3.79 7.04 -17.65
C SER A 148 -2.47 7.80 -17.41
N ARG A 149 -1.48 7.14 -16.79
CA ARG A 149 -0.14 7.67 -16.49
C ARG A 149 0.97 6.95 -17.27
N ASN A 150 0.61 6.16 -18.27
CA ASN A 150 1.51 5.19 -18.91
C ASN A 150 2.21 4.33 -17.84
N GLY A 151 1.47 3.91 -16.81
CA GLY A 151 1.96 3.12 -15.69
C GLY A 151 2.14 1.65 -16.05
N GLU A 152 3.16 1.03 -15.45
CA GLU A 152 3.50 -0.38 -15.57
C GLU A 152 3.38 -1.10 -14.20
N GLY A 153 2.63 -0.50 -13.27
CA GLY A 153 2.32 -1.11 -11.99
C GLY A 153 1.42 -2.33 -12.15
N VAL A 154 1.55 -3.27 -11.22
CA VAL A 154 0.83 -4.54 -11.26
C VAL A 154 -0.12 -4.64 -10.07
N LEU A 155 -1.38 -4.96 -10.34
CA LEU A 155 -2.35 -5.33 -9.31
C LEU A 155 -2.69 -6.81 -9.45
N TYR A 156 -2.61 -7.52 -8.33
CA TYR A 156 -3.05 -8.90 -8.21
C TYR A 156 -4.28 -8.94 -7.29
N VAL A 157 -5.41 -9.42 -7.81
CA VAL A 157 -6.66 -9.55 -7.07
C VAL A 157 -7.01 -11.03 -6.97
N SER A 158 -7.25 -11.54 -5.76
CA SER A 158 -7.54 -12.97 -5.59
C SER A 158 -8.77 -13.38 -6.40
N VAL A 159 -8.68 -14.53 -7.06
CA VAL A 159 -9.80 -15.16 -7.80
C VAL A 159 -10.73 -15.88 -6.83
#